data_AF-A0A6A3R8Z7-F1
#
_entry.id   AF-A0A6A3R8Z7-F1
#
_cell.length_a   1.000
_cell.length_b   1.000
_cell.length_c   1.000
_cell.angle_alpha   90.00
_cell.angle_beta   90.00
_cell.angle_gamma   90.00
#
_symmetry.space_group_name_H-M   'P 1'
#
loop_
_entity.id
_entity.type
_entity.pdbx_description
1 polymer ?
#
loop_
_entity_poly.entity_id
_entity_poly.type
_entity_poly.pdbx_seq_one_letter_code
_entity_poly.pdbx_strand_id
1 'polypeptide(L)' 'MRQKSNESAMEFFYRLNEAAVKAGIRYKKGKKDSAHHIKRFIKNLRDQQLKSILRNTIFHNLDHLEYVLQQDEDLVV' A
#
# COMPACT_ATOMS: atom_id res chain seq x y z
N MET A 1 -3.82 -9.82 5.27
CA MET A 1 -3.88 -8.80 6.33
C MET A 1 -4.80 -7.70 5.84
N ARG A 2 -5.85 -7.36 6.59
CA ARG A 2 -6.77 -6.26 6.28
C ARG A 2 -6.35 -4.99 7.02
N GLN A 3 -6.73 -3.83 6.49
CA GLN A 3 -6.54 -2.58 7.21
C GLN A 3 -7.38 -2.58 8.51
N LYS A 4 -6.81 -2.12 9.63
CA LYS A 4 -7.49 -1.92 10.92
C LYS A 4 -8.36 -0.66 10.87
N SER A 5 -9.33 -0.51 11.77
CA SER A 5 -10.23 0.66 11.77
C SER A 5 -9.55 1.95 12.20
N ASN A 6 -8.47 1.83 12.98
CA ASN A 6 -7.78 2.94 13.61
C ASN A 6 -6.41 3.22 12.96
N GLU A 7 -6.12 2.64 11.80
CA GLU A 7 -4.86 2.88 11.11
C GLU A 7 -5.09 3.66 9.81
N SER A 8 -4.21 4.62 9.52
CA SER A 8 -4.18 5.31 8.24
C SER A 8 -3.79 4.36 7.10
N ALA A 9 -3.92 4.82 5.84
CA ALA A 9 -3.46 4.07 4.70
C ALA A 9 -1.93 3.86 4.73
N MET A 10 -1.18 4.88 5.19
CA MET A 10 0.29 4.82 5.35
C MET A 10 0.69 3.84 6.46
N GLU A 11 0.05 3.90 7.63
CA GLU A 11 0.32 2.96 8.73
C GLU A 11 0.04 1.51 8.30
N PHE A 12 -1.06 1.29 7.56
CA PHE A 12 -1.35 -0.02 6.99
C PHE A 12 -0.27 -0.49 6.01
N PHE A 13 0.20 0.41 5.14
CA PHE A 13 1.26 0.12 4.17
C PHE A 13 2.53 -0.37 4.88
N TYR A 14 3.00 0.37 5.89
CA TYR A 14 4.19 -0.03 6.66
C TYR A 14 3.99 -1.33 7.43
N ARG A 15 2.83 -1.54 8.06
CA ARG A 15 2.53 -2.79 8.77
C ARG A 15 2.48 -3.99 7.82
N LEU A 16 1.93 -3.81 6.61
CA LEU A 16 1.92 -4.85 5.59
C LEU A 16 3.33 -5.18 5.09
N ASN A 17 4.19 -4.16 4.93
CA ASN A 17 5.61 -4.32 4.59
C ASN A 17 6.35 -5.12 5.68
N GLU A 18 6.17 -4.75 6.95
CA GLU A 18 6.78 -5.44 8.09
C GLU A 18 6.33 -6.92 8.16
N ALA A 19 5.04 -7.17 7.95
CA ALA A 19 4.51 -8.53 7.92
C ALA A 19 5.08 -9.37 6.77
N ALA A 20 5.34 -8.76 5.60
CA ALA A 20 5.98 -9.44 4.49
C ALA A 20 7.42 -9.84 4.83
N VAL A 21 8.19 -8.95 5.48
CA VAL A 21 9.55 -9.25 5.98
C VAL A 21 9.51 -10.41 6.97
N LYS A 22 8.63 -10.35 7.98
CA LYS A 22 8.48 -11.42 9.00
C LYS A 22 8.10 -12.76 8.37
N ALA A 23 7.37 -12.75 7.25
CA ALA A 23 6.98 -13.94 6.51
C ALA A 23 8.02 -14.42 5.47
N GLY A 24 9.19 -13.78 5.37
CA GLY A 24 10.21 -14.12 4.38
C GLY A 24 9.81 -13.78 2.92
N ILE A 25 8.80 -12.93 2.73
CA ILE A 25 8.32 -12.53 1.42
C ILE A 25 9.22 -11.41 0.89
N ARG A 26 9.86 -11.65 -0.24
CA ARG A 26 10.76 -10.68 -0.90
C ARG A 26 9.99 -9.69 -1.78
N TYR A 27 9.10 -8.91 -1.16
CA TYR A 27 8.16 -8.02 -1.86
C TYR A 27 8.82 -6.85 -2.63
N LYS A 28 10.10 -6.56 -2.38
CA LYS A 28 10.90 -5.55 -3.09
C LYS A 28 11.87 -6.13 -4.14
N LYS A 29 11.93 -7.45 -4.34
CA LYS A 29 12.98 -8.10 -5.17
C LYS A 29 12.91 -7.76 -6.65
N GLY A 30 11.73 -7.43 -7.17
CA GLY A 30 11.56 -7.07 -8.57
C GLY A 30 10.15 -6.59 -8.90
N LYS A 31 9.97 -6.12 -10.15
CA LYS A 31 8.73 -5.47 -10.61
C LYS A 31 7.48 -6.30 -10.36
N LYS A 32 7.55 -7.62 -10.58
CA LYS A 32 6.42 -8.54 -10.36
C LYS A 32 6.06 -8.68 -8.88
N ASP A 33 7.06 -8.79 -8.02
CA ASP A 33 6.85 -8.92 -6.57
C ASP A 33 6.27 -7.63 -5.99
N SER A 34 6.83 -6.47 -6.37
CA SER A 34 6.32 -5.17 -5.96
C SER A 34 4.88 -4.95 -6.44
N ALA A 35 4.57 -5.28 -7.70
CA ALA A 35 3.21 -5.15 -8.23
C ALA A 35 2.22 -6.07 -7.51
N HIS A 36 2.61 -7.29 -7.16
CA HIS A 36 1.77 -8.20 -6.38
C HIS A 36 1.50 -7.63 -4.97
N HIS A 37 2.53 -7.07 -4.34
CA HIS A 37 2.41 -6.47 -3.01
C HIS A 37 1.52 -5.23 -3.00
N ILE A 38 1.66 -4.34 -3.99
CA ILE A 38 0.79 -3.19 -4.19
C ILE A 38 -0.67 -3.62 -4.38
N LYS A 39 -0.93 -4.62 -5.24
CA LYS A 39 -2.28 -5.18 -5.41
C LYS A 39 -2.84 -5.73 -4.09
N ARG A 40 -2.00 -6.33 -3.26
CA ARG A 40 -2.40 -6.83 -1.94
C ARG A 40 -2.76 -5.71 -0.97
N PHE A 41 -1.98 -4.63 -0.96
CA PHE A 41 -2.30 -3.41 -0.21
C PHE A 41 -3.66 -2.87 -0.64
N ILE A 42 -3.83 -2.54 -1.93
CA ILE A 42 -5.07 -1.95 -2.47
C ILE A 42 -6.29 -2.85 -2.19
N LYS A 43 -6.17 -4.17 -2.36
CA LYS A 43 -7.27 -5.12 -2.09
C LYS A 43 -7.77 -5.04 -0.65
N ASN A 44 -6.90 -4.76 0.30
CA ASN A 44 -7.16 -4.86 1.73
C ASN A 44 -7.35 -3.50 2.44
N LEU A 45 -7.28 -2.40 1.68
CA LEU A 45 -7.60 -1.05 2.13
C LEU A 45 -9.09 -0.93 2.50
N ARG A 46 -9.42 -0.13 3.52
CA ARG A 46 -10.80 0.13 3.97
C ARG A 46 -11.43 1.29 3.24
N ASP A 47 -10.67 2.37 3.03
CA ASP A 47 -11.12 3.52 2.28
C ASP A 47 -11.46 3.11 0.84
N GLN A 48 -12.75 3.23 0.48
CA GLN A 48 -13.21 2.82 -0.85
C GLN A 48 -12.90 3.87 -1.92
N GLN A 49 -12.84 5.15 -1.56
CA GLN A 49 -12.52 6.22 -2.48
C GLN A 49 -11.05 6.16 -2.87
N LEU A 50 -10.15 6.12 -1.87
CA LEU A 50 -8.72 5.93 -2.10
C LEU A 50 -8.45 4.62 -2.84
N LYS A 51 -9.10 3.52 -2.46
CA LYS A 51 -8.99 2.24 -3.19
C LYS A 51 -9.37 2.38 -4.67
N SER A 52 -10.40 3.17 -5.00
CA SER A 52 -10.80 3.41 -6.39
C SER A 52 -9.74 4.18 -7.16
N ILE A 53 -9.18 5.24 -6.55
CA ILE A 53 -8.10 6.04 -7.12
C ILE A 53 -6.88 5.14 -7.39
N LEU A 54 -6.39 4.42 -6.39
CA LEU A 54 -5.18 3.59 -6.49
C LEU A 54 -5.32 2.45 -7.51
N ARG A 55 -6.53 1.93 -7.76
CA ARG A 55 -6.76 0.90 -8.80
C ARG A 55 -6.52 1.41 -10.22
N ASN A 56 -6.73 2.70 -10.44
CA ASN A 56 -6.57 3.36 -11.73
C ASN A 56 -5.18 4.01 -11.88
N THR A 57 -4.36 3.99 -10.82
CA THR A 57 -2.99 4.50 -10.84
C THR A 57 -2.00 3.45 -11.33
N ILE A 58 -1.08 3.85 -12.21
CA ILE A 58 0.06 3.02 -12.62
C ILE A 58 1.22 3.25 -11.66
N PHE A 59 1.57 2.23 -10.88
CA PHE A 59 2.72 2.28 -9.98
C PHE A 59 3.97 1.67 -10.63
N HIS A 60 5.08 2.41 -10.57
CA HIS A 60 6.38 1.95 -11.06
C HIS A 60 7.10 1.07 -10.04
N ASN A 61 6.97 1.42 -8.76
CA ASN A 61 7.58 0.75 -7.62
C ASN A 61 6.77 1.09 -6.35
N LEU A 62 7.27 0.63 -5.19
CA LEU A 62 6.64 0.88 -3.90
C LEU A 62 6.84 2.33 -3.42
N ASP A 63 7.95 2.97 -3.79
CA ASP A 63 8.24 4.36 -3.42
C ASP A 63 7.25 5.33 -4.09
N HIS A 64 6.82 5.03 -5.33
CA HIS A 64 5.75 5.79 -5.99
C HIS A 64 4.40 5.61 -5.27
N LEU A 65 4.10 4.41 -4.75
CA LEU A 65 2.90 4.21 -3.94
C LEU A 65 2.99 5.01 -2.63
N GLU A 66 4.12 4.92 -1.92
CA GLU A 66 4.37 5.65 -0.68
C GLU A 66 4.22 7.16 -0.87
N TYR A 67 4.77 7.72 -1.97
CA TYR A 67 4.56 9.11 -2.33
C TYR A 67 3.08 9.48 -2.49
N VAL A 68 2.29 8.66 -3.21
CA VAL A 68 0.85 8.92 -3.39
C VAL A 68 0.11 8.86 -2.05
N LEU A 69 0.49 7.94 -1.15
CA LEU A 69 -0.10 7.87 0.19
C LEU A 69 0.25 9.09 1.04
N GLN A 70 1.46 9.63 0.92
CA GLN A 70 1.86 10.84 1.63
C GLN A 70 1.01 12.04 1.17
N GLN A 71 0.79 12.16 -0.15
CA GLN A 71 -0.05 13.21 -0.70
C GLN A 71 -1.51 13.09 -0.26
N ASP A 72 -2.03 11.87 -0.13
CA ASP A 72 -3.38 11.64 0.39
C ASP A 72 -3.50 12.05 1.87
N GLU A 73 -2.50 11.73 2.70
CA GLU A 73 -2.48 12.18 4.11
C GLU A 73 -2.34 13.69 4.25
N ASP A 74 -1.48 14.33 3.45
CA ASP A 74 -1.27 15.78 3.49
C ASP A 74 -2.51 16.58 3.05
N LEU A 75 -3.39 15.99 2.22
CA LEU A 75 -4.66 16.61 1.79
C LEU A 75 -5.77 16.53 2.86
N VAL A 76 -5.58 15.73 3.91
CA VAL A 76 -6.56 15.51 4.98
C VAL A 76 -6.28 16.40 6.20
N VAL A 77 -5.24 17.24 6.15
CA VAL A 77 -4.82 18.19 7.21
C VAL A 77 -5.48 19.56 7.05
#